data_AF-A0A1V0AE14-F1
#
_entry.id   AF-A0A1V0AE14-F1
#
_cell.length_a   1.000
_cell.length_b   1.000
_cell.length_c   1.000
_cell.angle_alpha   90.00
_cell.angle_beta   90.00
_cell.angle_gamma   90.00
#
_symmetry.space_group_name_H-M   'P 1'
#
loop_
_entity.id
_entity.type
_entity.pdbx_description
1 polymer ?
#
loop_
_entity_poly.entity_id
_entity_poly.type
_entity_poly.pdbx_seq_one_letter_code
_entity_poly.pdbx_strand_id
1 'polypeptide(L)' 'MATQEQINAARRQIEQLNDQHNGDIRGLIHLIDSGAMKGPAADKLLNDVRAWDQAYKSIFTRALSLLDTLHPDRTGR' A
#
# COMPACT_ATOMS: atom_id res chain seq x y z
N MET A 1 11.79 -21.45 7.93
CA MET A 1 10.60 -21.42 8.81
C MET A 1 10.42 -19.99 9.30
N ALA A 2 9.24 -19.41 9.16
CA ALA A 2 8.93 -18.10 9.72
C ALA A 2 8.35 -18.27 11.12
N THR A 3 8.95 -17.65 12.14
CA THR A 3 8.37 -17.59 13.49
C THR A 3 7.14 -16.67 13.48
N GLN A 4 6.24 -16.82 14.45
CA GLN A 4 5.10 -15.90 14.60
C GLN A 4 5.55 -14.44 14.72
N GLU A 5 6.71 -14.20 15.34
CA GLU A 5 7.32 -12.87 15.44
C GLU A 5 7.73 -12.31 14.08
N GLN A 6 8.28 -13.16 13.19
CA GLN A 6 8.64 -12.77 11.82
C GLN A 6 7.40 -12.46 10.97
N ILE A 7 6.32 -13.23 11.12
CA ILE A 7 5.03 -12.96 10.46
C ILE A 7 4.46 -11.62 10.94
N ASN A 8 4.49 -11.37 12.25
CA ASN A 8 4.02 -10.10 12.83
C ASN A 8 4.90 -8.92 12.42
N ALA A 9 6.22 -9.10 12.31
CA ALA A 9 7.13 -8.07 11.82
C ALA A 9 6.86 -7.74 10.35
N ALA A 10 6.66 -8.75 9.50
CA ALA A 10 6.29 -8.56 8.10
C ALA A 10 4.96 -7.81 7.97
N ARG A 11 3.95 -8.15 8.78
CA ARG A 11 2.67 -7.43 8.80
C ARG A 11 2.85 -5.95 9.11
N ARG A 12 3.57 -5.62 10.18
CA ARG A 12 3.82 -4.22 10.58
C ARG A 12 4.55 -3.44 9.49
N GLN A 13 5.52 -4.07 8.81
CA GLN A 13 6.23 -3.43 7.70
C GLN A 13 5.30 -3.15 6.51
N ILE A 14 4.42 -4.10 6.17
CA ILE A 14 3.42 -3.92 5.11
C ILE A 14 2.44 -2.79 5.49
N GLU A 15 1.96 -2.76 6.73
CA GLU A 15 1.09 -1.67 7.21
C GLU A 15 1.78 -0.30 7.13
N GLN A 16 3.04 -0.21 7.57
CA GLN A 16 3.82 1.04 7.50
C GLN A 16 4.01 1.52 6.05
N LEU A 17 4.30 0.60 5.11
CA LEU A 17 4.44 0.95 3.70
C LEU A 17 3.12 1.45 3.09
N ASN A 18 1.99 0.85 3.49
CA ASN A 18 0.66 1.30 3.06
C ASN A 18 0.37 2.71 3.57
N ASP A 19 0.66 2.99 4.84
CA ASP A 19 0.42 4.31 5.44
C ASP A 19 1.28 5.39 4.78
N GLN A 20 2.57 5.10 4.55
CA GLN A 20 3.47 6.00 3.83
C GLN A 20 2.94 6.31 2.42
N HIS A 21 2.56 5.28 1.66
CA HIS A 21 2.00 5.45 0.32
C HIS A 21 0.73 6.29 0.33
N ASN A 22 -0.19 6.05 1.27
CA ASN A 22 -1.42 6.83 1.39
C ASN A 22 -1.13 8.31 1.67
N GLY A 23 -0.12 8.60 2.49
CA GLY A 23 0.35 9.97 2.74
C GLY A 23 0.88 10.63 1.48
N ASP A 24 1.78 9.95 0.77
CA ASP A 24 2.45 10.47 -0.44
C ASP A 24 1.46 10.70 -1.58
N ILE A 25 0.55 9.75 -1.83
CA ILE A 25 -0.50 9.88 -2.86
C ILE A 25 -1.44 11.03 -2.54
N ARG A 26 -1.87 11.17 -1.27
CA ARG A 26 -2.72 12.29 -0.88
C ARG A 26 -2.02 13.62 -1.10
N GLY A 27 -0.73 13.71 -0.77
CA GLY A 27 0.10 14.88 -1.06
C GLY A 27 0.18 15.18 -2.55
N LEU A 28 0.42 14.17 -3.38
CA LEU A 28 0.51 14.32 -4.83
C LEU A 28 -0.82 14.76 -5.46
N ILE A 29 -1.93 14.13 -5.07
CA ILE A 29 -3.28 14.53 -5.51
C ILE A 29 -3.54 15.99 -5.12
N HIS A 30 -3.21 16.37 -3.89
CA HIS A 30 -3.37 17.75 -3.44
C HIS A 30 -2.52 18.72 -4.26
N LEU A 31 -1.27 18.40 -4.59
CA LEU A 31 -0.40 19.25 -5.43
C LEU A 31 -0.97 19.43 -6.85
N ILE A 32 -1.54 18.38 -7.44
CA ILE A 32 -2.16 18.44 -8.77
C ILE A 32 -3.45 19.27 -8.71
N ASP A 33 -4.29 19.06 -7.70
CA ASP A 33 -5.64 19.66 -7.59
C ASP A 33 -5.62 21.12 -7.05
N SER A 34 -4.69 21.45 -6.16
CA SER A 34 -4.66 22.74 -5.42
C SER A 34 -4.11 23.94 -6.19
N GLY A 35 -3.70 23.79 -7.45
CA GLY A 35 -3.70 24.97 -8.34
C GLY A 35 -2.39 25.41 -8.99
N ALA A 36 -1.45 24.51 -9.28
CA ALA A 36 -0.34 24.82 -10.19
C ALA A 36 -0.49 24.19 -11.59
N MET A 37 -1.16 23.04 -11.69
CA MET A 37 -1.28 22.28 -12.94
C MET A 37 -2.76 22.25 -13.35
N LYS A 38 -3.07 22.79 -14.54
CA LYS A 38 -4.44 22.82 -15.07
C LYS A 38 -4.49 22.33 -16.51
N GLY A 39 -5.66 21.86 -16.91
CA GLY A 39 -5.95 21.42 -18.26
C GLY A 39 -5.83 19.89 -18.45
N PRO A 40 -6.06 19.41 -19.67
CA PRO A 40 -6.27 17.98 -19.93
C PRO A 40 -5.11 17.07 -19.50
N ALA A 41 -3.87 17.59 -19.53
CA ALA A 41 -2.71 16.85 -19.06
C ALA A 41 -2.70 16.66 -17.52
N ALA A 42 -3.12 17.67 -16.77
CA ALA A 42 -3.26 17.59 -15.32
C ALA A 42 -4.41 16.64 -14.93
N ASP A 43 -5.54 16.69 -15.65
CA ASP A 43 -6.66 15.76 -15.43
C ASP A 43 -6.27 14.31 -15.71
N LYS A 44 -5.51 14.07 -16.79
CA LYS A 44 -4.95 12.75 -17.10
C LYS A 44 -4.00 12.28 -16.00
N LEU A 45 -3.07 13.14 -15.57
CA LEU A 45 -2.14 12.81 -14.50
C LEU A 45 -2.87 12.46 -13.19
N LEU A 46 -3.91 13.22 -12.84
CA LEU A 46 -4.73 12.94 -11.65
C LEU A 46 -5.42 11.57 -11.76
N ASN A 47 -5.95 11.23 -12.93
CA ASN A 47 -6.56 9.93 -13.16
C ASN A 47 -5.54 8.78 -13.08
N ASP A 48 -4.36 8.97 -13.67
CA ASP A 48 -3.27 7.99 -13.62
C ASP A 48 -2.78 7.76 -12.17
N VAL A 49 -2.67 8.82 -11.37
CA VAL A 49 -2.33 8.74 -9.93
C VAL A 49 -3.40 7.98 -9.14
N ARG A 50 -4.69 8.24 -9.41
CA ARG A 50 -5.79 7.50 -8.76
C ARG A 50 -5.81 6.02 -9.15
N ALA A 51 -5.56 5.71 -10.41
CA ALA A 51 -5.47 4.33 -10.88
C ALA A 51 -4.27 3.60 -10.25
N TRP A 52 -3.13 4.30 -10.12
CA TRP A 52 -1.95 3.78 -9.43
C TRP A 52 -2.24 3.47 -7.96
N ASP A 53 -2.87 4.39 -7.21
CA ASP A 53 -3.27 4.20 -5.82
C ASP A 53 -4.18 2.96 -5.65
N GLN A 54 -5.18 2.81 -6.53
CA GLN A 54 -6.07 1.66 -6.48
C GLN A 54 -5.34 0.34 -6.74
N ALA A 55 -4.45 0.29 -7.74
CA ALA A 55 -3.66 -0.89 -8.04
C ALA A 55 -2.73 -1.25 -6.87
N TYR A 56 -2.10 -0.24 -6.27
CA TYR A 56 -1.20 -0.41 -5.13
C TYR A 56 -1.96 -0.95 -3.91
N LYS A 57 -3.12 -0.38 -3.55
CA LYS A 57 -3.99 -0.88 -2.46
C LYS A 57 -4.40 -2.33 -2.64
N SER A 58 -4.66 -2.77 -3.87
CA SER A 58 -4.96 -4.18 -4.15
C SER A 58 -3.77 -5.09 -3.83
N ILE A 59 -2.53 -4.63 -4.02
CA ILE A 59 -1.33 -5.43 -3.71
C ILE A 59 -1.18 -5.58 -2.19
N PHE A 60 -1.36 -4.52 -1.41
CA PHE A 60 -1.29 -4.57 0.06
C PHE A 60 -2.33 -5.51 0.64
N THR A 61 -3.57 -5.41 0.16
CA THR A 61 -4.65 -6.29 0.60
C THR A 61 -4.28 -7.76 0.37
N ARG A 62 -3.77 -8.09 -0.82
CA ARG A 62 -3.33 -9.46 -1.13
C ARG A 62 -2.15 -9.90 -0.28
N ALA A 63 -1.17 -9.03 -0.05
CA ALA A 63 -0.01 -9.34 0.77
C ALA A 63 -0.39 -9.64 2.23
N LEU A 64 -1.30 -8.86 2.81
CA LEU A 64 -1.84 -9.11 4.15
C LEU A 64 -2.63 -10.42 4.21
N SER A 65 -3.49 -10.69 3.22
CA SER A 65 -4.21 -11.95 3.14
C SER A 65 -3.26 -13.15 3.02
N LEU A 66 -2.15 -13.04 2.30
CA LEU A 66 -1.15 -14.10 2.23
C LEU A 66 -0.47 -14.33 3.59
N LEU A 67 -0.19 -13.27 4.35
CA LEU A 67 0.33 -13.42 5.72
C LEU A 67 -0.66 -14.13 6.64
N ASP A 68 -1.97 -13.94 6.46
CA ASP A 68 -3.00 -14.65 7.24
C ASP A 68 -3.00 -16.16 6.96
N THR A 69 -2.54 -16.59 5.78
CA THR A 69 -2.41 -18.02 5.43
C THR A 69 -1.14 -18.66 5.97
N LEU A 70 -0.17 -17.87 6.45
CA LEU A 70 1.04 -18.40 7.06
C LEU A 70 0.73 -18.86 8.48
N HIS A 71 0.80 -20.18 8.70
CA HIS A 71 0.78 -20.73 10.05
C HIS A 71 2.21 -20.92 10.56
N PRO A 72 2.51 -20.51 11.81
CA PRO A 72 3.77 -20.88 12.43
C PRO A 72 3.82 -22.40 12.59
N ASP A 73 4.97 -23.00 12.30
CA ASP A 73 5.15 -24.45 12.41
C ASP A 73 4.84 -24.91 13.85
N ARG A 74 3.81 -25.73 14.02
CA ARG A 74 3.56 -26.48 15.25
C ARG A 74 4.47 -27.72 15.28
N THR A 75 5.78 -27.52 15.28
CA THR A 75 6.74 -28.60 15.59
C THR A 75 7.60 -28.17 16.75
N GLY A 76 7.13 -28.56 17.92
CA GLY A 76 7.80 -28.45 19.22
C GLY A 76 6.96 -29.23 20.23
N ARG A 77 6.78 -30.53 19.96
CA ARG A 77 6.28 -31.51 20.92
C ARG A 77 7.42 -32.46 21.26
#